data_AF-A0A2G6ESP2-F1
#
_entry.id   AF-A0A2G6ESP2-F1
#
_cell.length_a   1.000
_cell.length_b   1.000
_cell.length_c   1.000
_cell.angle_alpha   90.00
_cell.angle_beta   90.00
_cell.angle_gamma   90.00
#
_symmetry.space_group_name_H-M   'P 1'
#
loop_
_entity.id
_entity.type
_entity.pdbx_description
1 polymer ?
#
loop_
_entity_poly.entity_id
_entity_poly.type
_entity_poly.pdbx_seq_one_letter_code
_entity_poly.pdbx_strand_id
1 'polypeptide(L)'
;MQSASAPHSFLGIDSDGRTAITHSTGNRYSHVVLRGGRNGPNYDSVNIILTEQALEKARLPKSIVVDCSHANSNKNPALQPLVMENCIHQIREGNQSIVGLMIESHLHAGNQKISSNPDELQYGVSVTDGCVSWETTEDMLRKAHQELLTYHRHHV
;
A
#
# COMPACT_ATOMS: atom_id res chain seq x y z
N MET A 1 3.92 8.14 12.94
CA MET A 1 3.97 9.44 12.23
C MET A 1 4.51 10.56 13.11
N GLN A 2 3.87 10.93 14.22
CA GLN A 2 4.35 12.00 15.12
C GLN A 2 5.80 11.80 15.55
N SER A 3 6.15 10.62 16.09
CA SER A 3 7.55 10.32 16.46
C SER A 3 8.51 10.46 15.30
N ALA A 4 8.19 9.86 14.14
CA ALA A 4 9.05 9.91 12.96
C ALA A 4 9.31 11.33 12.44
N SER A 5 8.39 12.29 12.66
CA SER A 5 8.56 13.68 12.24
C SER A 5 9.53 14.51 13.09
N ALA A 6 9.90 14.01 14.28
CA ALA A 6 10.84 14.68 15.17
C ALA A 6 12.28 14.20 14.96
N PRO A 7 13.29 15.03 15.28
CA PRO A 7 14.68 14.58 15.36
C PRO A 7 14.88 13.47 16.41
N HIS A 8 15.72 12.49 16.10
CA HIS A 8 16.11 11.42 17.02
C HIS A 8 17.61 11.22 17.05
N SER A 9 18.12 10.67 18.16
CA SER A 9 19.48 10.16 18.28
C SER A 9 19.43 8.68 18.65
N PHE A 10 20.11 7.82 17.91
CA PHE A 10 20.09 6.38 18.13
C PHE A 10 21.42 5.73 17.71
N LEU A 11 21.72 4.56 18.27
CA LEU A 11 22.90 3.78 17.88
C LEU A 11 22.66 3.13 16.51
N GLY A 12 23.61 3.32 15.60
CA GLY A 12 23.59 2.77 14.26
C GLY A 12 24.98 2.31 13.82
N ILE A 13 25.09 2.02 12.53
CA ILE A 13 26.34 1.65 11.86
C ILE A 13 26.63 2.72 10.80
N ASP A 14 27.85 3.24 10.78
CA ASP A 14 28.29 4.20 9.75
C ASP A 14 28.62 3.51 8.42
N SER A 15 28.98 4.29 7.39
CA SER A 15 29.32 3.77 6.07
C SER A 15 30.56 2.87 6.05
N ASP A 16 31.41 2.93 7.08
CA ASP A 16 32.61 2.12 7.23
C ASP A 16 32.35 0.84 8.06
N GLY A 17 31.10 0.60 8.46
CA GLY A 17 30.72 -0.58 9.25
C GLY A 17 31.01 -0.44 10.74
N ARG A 18 31.32 0.76 11.25
CA ARG A 18 31.59 0.99 12.67
C ARG A 18 30.34 1.41 13.42
N THR A 19 30.28 1.07 14.70
CA THR A 19 29.23 1.59 15.58
C THR A 19 29.34 3.10 15.74
N ALA A 20 28.24 3.80 15.52
CA ALA A 20 28.17 5.25 15.59
C ALA A 20 26.84 5.70 16.22
N ILE A 21 26.80 6.94 16.71
CA ILE A 21 25.55 7.60 17.10
C ILE A 21 25.02 8.34 15.87
N THR A 22 23.84 7.96 15.41
CA THR A 22 23.16 8.58 14.27
C THR A 22 22.16 9.61 14.77
N HIS A 23 22.19 10.80 14.17
CA HIS A 23 21.23 11.86 14.40
C HIS A 23 20.36 12.04 13.15
N SER A 24 19.04 11.92 13.31
CA SER A 24 18.08 12.23 12.24
C SER A 24 17.42 13.59 12.50
N THR A 25 17.01 14.26 11.43
CA THR A 25 16.30 15.56 11.50
C THR A 25 14.77 15.41 11.58
N GLY A 26 14.28 14.17 11.59
CA GLY A 26 12.86 13.84 11.44
C GLY A 26 12.38 13.81 9.98
N ASN A 27 11.32 13.05 9.72
CA ASN A 27 10.67 12.87 8.44
C ASN A 27 9.19 13.31 8.49
N ARG A 28 8.89 14.45 7.86
CA ARG A 28 7.54 15.04 7.81
C ARG A 28 6.62 14.41 6.76
N TYR A 29 7.15 13.55 5.90
CA TYR A 29 6.45 12.94 4.76
C TYR A 29 5.91 11.53 5.07
N SER A 30 5.65 11.24 6.35
CA SER A 30 5.03 9.98 6.76
C SER A 30 3.54 9.95 6.37
N HIS A 31 3.00 8.77 6.13
CA HIS A 31 1.58 8.51 5.87
C HIS A 31 1.12 7.24 6.62
N VAL A 32 -0.19 7.00 6.65
CA VAL A 32 -0.76 5.73 7.16
C VAL A 32 -0.93 4.75 6.01
N VAL A 33 -0.65 3.47 6.27
CA VAL A 33 -1.00 2.38 5.37
C VAL A 33 -2.15 1.58 5.98
N LEU A 34 -3.30 1.56 5.30
CA LEU A 34 -4.43 0.70 5.65
C LEU A 34 -4.29 -0.63 4.92
N ARG A 35 -4.01 -1.70 5.68
CA ARG A 35 -3.69 -3.04 5.15
C ARG A 35 -4.57 -4.17 5.71
N GLY A 36 -5.73 -3.81 6.21
CA GLY A 36 -6.62 -4.66 7.00
C GLY A 36 -6.01 -5.07 8.33
N GLY A 37 -6.70 -5.96 9.03
CA GLY A 37 -6.21 -6.54 10.28
C GLY A 37 -7.07 -7.69 10.76
N ARG A 38 -7.01 -7.98 12.07
CA ARG A 38 -7.81 -9.05 12.69
C ARG A 38 -9.32 -8.83 12.57
N ASN A 39 -9.74 -7.57 12.46
CA ASN A 39 -11.15 -7.19 12.33
C ASN A 39 -11.63 -7.19 10.87
N GLY A 40 -10.81 -7.70 9.94
CA GLY A 40 -11.12 -7.75 8.51
C GLY A 40 -10.47 -6.64 7.70
N PRO A 41 -10.91 -6.48 6.43
CA PRO A 41 -10.50 -5.39 5.57
C PRO A 41 -10.85 -4.01 6.15
N ASN A 42 -10.08 -2.99 5.77
CA ASN A 42 -10.29 -1.61 6.21
C ASN A 42 -10.07 -0.58 5.09
N TYR A 43 -10.40 -0.96 3.85
CA TYR A 43 -10.32 -0.08 2.68
C TYR A 43 -11.64 0.63 2.34
N ASP A 44 -12.76 0.22 2.94
CA ASP A 44 -14.07 0.82 2.68
C ASP A 44 -14.18 2.25 3.24
N SER A 45 -15.20 2.97 2.78
CA SER A 45 -15.40 4.38 3.11
C SER A 45 -15.56 4.65 4.61
N VAL A 46 -16.14 3.71 5.38
CA VAL A 46 -16.29 3.88 6.84
C VAL A 46 -14.92 3.88 7.50
N ASN A 47 -14.07 2.91 7.16
CA ASN A 47 -12.72 2.83 7.69
C ASN A 47 -11.83 4.01 7.26
N ILE A 48 -12.01 4.50 6.03
CA ILE A 48 -11.32 5.71 5.55
C ILE A 48 -11.71 6.92 6.38
N ILE A 49 -13.01 7.18 6.58
CA ILE A 49 -13.51 8.30 7.41
C ILE A 49 -12.99 8.22 8.85
N LEU A 50 -13.03 7.02 9.46
CA LEU A 50 -12.51 6.83 10.82
C LEU A 50 -11.00 7.12 10.90
N THR A 51 -10.25 6.75 9.86
CA THR A 51 -8.81 7.04 9.76
C THR A 51 -8.56 8.54 9.60
N GLU A 52 -9.33 9.23 8.75
CA GLU A 52 -9.27 10.69 8.60
C GLU A 52 -9.52 11.43 9.92
N GLN A 53 -10.55 11.02 10.67
CA GLN A 53 -10.89 11.59 11.98
C GLN A 53 -9.75 11.38 12.99
N ALA A 54 -9.14 10.20 13.00
CA ALA A 54 -8.01 9.91 13.87
C ALA A 54 -6.78 10.77 13.52
N LEU A 55 -6.47 10.94 12.23
CA LEU A 55 -5.39 11.78 11.75
C LEU A 55 -5.63 13.26 12.10
N GLU A 56 -6.86 13.74 11.90
CA GLU A 56 -7.25 15.11 12.24
C GLU A 56 -7.13 15.39 13.74
N LYS A 57 -7.65 14.49 14.58
CA LYS A 57 -7.51 14.58 16.04
C LYS A 57 -6.04 14.63 16.48
N ALA A 58 -5.17 13.91 15.77
CA ALA A 58 -3.72 13.90 16.01
C ALA A 58 -2.99 15.09 15.37
N ARG A 59 -3.68 16.00 14.66
CA ARG A 59 -3.14 17.11 13.87
C ARG A 59 -2.10 16.66 12.84
N LEU A 60 -2.38 15.55 12.17
CA LEU A 60 -1.55 14.97 11.12
C LEU A 60 -2.21 15.14 9.74
N PRO A 61 -1.41 15.15 8.65
CA PRO A 61 -1.95 15.11 7.30
C PRO A 61 -2.84 13.89 7.08
N LYS A 62 -3.96 14.07 6.37
CA LYS A 62 -4.88 13.00 5.95
C LYS A 62 -4.32 12.25 4.73
N SER A 63 -3.09 11.76 4.83
CA SER A 63 -2.41 11.01 3.76
C SER A 63 -2.51 9.52 4.05
N ILE A 64 -3.35 8.83 3.27
CA ILE A 64 -3.67 7.41 3.42
C ILE A 64 -3.23 6.67 2.17
N VAL A 65 -2.42 5.64 2.35
CA VAL A 65 -2.15 4.62 1.33
C VAL A 65 -2.95 3.38 1.67
N VAL A 66 -3.65 2.80 0.70
CA VAL A 66 -4.39 1.55 0.90
C VAL A 66 -3.59 0.40 0.28
N ASP A 67 -3.30 -0.62 1.07
CA ASP A 67 -2.77 -1.88 0.60
C ASP A 67 -3.90 -2.76 0.09
N CYS A 68 -3.87 -3.10 -1.19
CA CYS A 68 -4.89 -3.92 -1.82
C CYS A 68 -4.75 -5.41 -1.48
N SER A 69 -3.61 -5.84 -0.93
CA SER A 69 -3.30 -7.23 -0.61
C SER A 69 -3.59 -7.55 0.87
N HIS A 70 -2.84 -8.50 1.45
CA HIS A 70 -2.86 -8.88 2.86
C HIS A 70 -4.28 -9.09 3.41
N ALA A 71 -4.62 -8.46 4.55
CA ALA A 71 -5.93 -8.65 5.16
C ALA A 71 -7.04 -7.91 4.40
N ASN A 72 -6.71 -6.93 3.56
CA ASN A 72 -7.68 -6.29 2.68
C ASN A 72 -8.14 -7.21 1.55
N SER A 73 -7.27 -8.09 1.06
CA SER A 73 -7.63 -9.14 0.09
C SER A 73 -8.05 -10.46 0.73
N ASN A 74 -8.20 -10.53 2.07
CA ASN A 74 -8.34 -11.80 2.81
C ASN A 74 -7.26 -12.83 2.44
N LYS A 75 -6.04 -12.37 2.12
CA LYS A 75 -4.93 -13.18 1.59
C LYS A 75 -5.24 -13.92 0.29
N ASN A 76 -6.25 -13.45 -0.46
CA ASN A 76 -6.57 -13.95 -1.78
C ASN A 76 -6.17 -12.89 -2.83
N PRO A 77 -5.08 -13.09 -3.58
CA PRO A 77 -4.57 -12.11 -4.53
C PRO A 77 -5.58 -11.71 -5.60
N ALA A 78 -6.50 -12.62 -5.97
CA ALA A 78 -7.54 -12.35 -6.96
C ALA A 78 -8.56 -11.30 -6.50
N LEU A 79 -8.58 -10.93 -5.22
CA LEU A 79 -9.42 -9.87 -4.68
C LEU A 79 -8.76 -8.48 -4.72
N GLN A 80 -7.45 -8.37 -4.99
CA GLN A 80 -6.77 -7.07 -5.09
C GLN A 80 -7.44 -6.10 -6.10
N PRO A 81 -7.91 -6.54 -7.29
CA PRO A 81 -8.66 -5.67 -8.21
C PRO A 81 -9.90 -5.05 -7.58
N LEU A 82 -10.68 -5.82 -6.80
CA LEU A 82 -11.90 -5.33 -6.15
C LEU A 82 -11.59 -4.29 -5.07
N VAL A 83 -10.50 -4.49 -4.32
CA VAL A 83 -10.04 -3.50 -3.34
C VAL A 83 -9.64 -2.21 -4.04
N MET A 84 -8.85 -2.31 -5.11
CA MET A 84 -8.42 -1.17 -5.90
C MET A 84 -9.61 -0.40 -6.49
N GLU A 85 -10.55 -1.09 -7.12
CA GLU A 85 -11.77 -0.50 -7.69
C GLU A 85 -12.60 0.26 -6.65
N ASN A 86 -12.72 -0.30 -5.44
CA ASN A 86 -13.42 0.39 -4.35
C ASN A 86 -12.74 1.72 -3.98
N CYS A 87 -11.41 1.74 -3.87
CA CYS A 87 -10.66 2.96 -3.59
C CYS A 87 -10.75 3.98 -4.73
N ILE A 88 -10.66 3.53 -5.99
CA ILE A 88 -10.84 4.42 -7.16
C ILE A 88 -12.24 5.04 -7.16
N HIS A 89 -13.28 4.26 -6.87
CA HIS A 89 -14.64 4.78 -6.73
C HIS A 89 -14.72 5.85 -5.64
N GLN A 90 -14.14 5.62 -4.46
CA GLN A 90 -14.12 6.63 -3.39
C GLN A 90 -13.43 7.93 -3.82
N ILE A 91 -12.31 7.84 -4.55
CA ILE A 91 -11.61 9.03 -5.09
C ILE A 91 -12.52 9.78 -6.06
N ARG A 92 -13.23 9.08 -6.94
CA ARG A 92 -14.19 9.68 -7.89
C ARG A 92 -15.38 10.35 -7.21
N GLU A 93 -15.80 9.83 -6.07
CA GLU A 93 -16.83 10.46 -5.20
C GLU A 93 -16.28 11.62 -4.37
N GLY A 94 -15.03 12.04 -4.61
CA GLY A 94 -14.43 13.24 -4.02
C GLY A 94 -13.50 12.98 -2.84
N ASN A 95 -13.19 11.73 -2.50
CA ASN A 95 -12.17 11.47 -1.49
C ASN A 95 -10.81 12.03 -1.92
N GLN A 96 -10.18 12.84 -1.05
CA GLN A 96 -8.87 13.45 -1.28
C GLN A 96 -7.78 12.91 -0.35
N SER A 97 -8.12 11.98 0.56
CA SER A 97 -7.19 11.45 1.57
C SER A 97 -6.47 10.18 1.12
N ILE A 98 -7.05 9.42 0.18
CA ILE A 98 -6.39 8.31 -0.48
C ILE A 98 -5.37 8.87 -1.47
N VAL A 99 -4.10 8.84 -1.09
CA VAL A 99 -2.98 9.38 -1.88
C VAL A 99 -2.19 8.31 -2.61
N GLY A 100 -2.46 7.03 -2.36
CA GLY A 100 -1.76 5.93 -3.01
C GLY A 100 -2.40 4.58 -2.74
N LEU A 101 -2.02 3.61 -3.57
CA LEU A 101 -2.44 2.22 -3.52
C LEU A 101 -1.19 1.32 -3.59
N MET A 102 -1.18 0.22 -2.86
CA MET A 102 -0.12 -0.79 -2.91
C MET A 102 -0.69 -2.10 -3.45
N ILE A 103 -0.03 -2.68 -4.46
CA ILE A 103 -0.45 -3.88 -5.17
C ILE A 103 0.71 -4.88 -5.15
N GLU A 104 0.42 -6.13 -4.82
CA GLU A 104 1.38 -7.23 -4.93
C GLU A 104 1.15 -7.96 -6.26
N SER A 105 2.03 -7.68 -7.22
CA SER A 105 1.98 -8.19 -8.59
C SER A 105 3.28 -8.88 -8.97
N HIS A 106 3.18 -9.87 -9.86
CA HIS A 106 4.32 -10.56 -10.44
C HIS A 106 3.99 -10.99 -11.87
N LEU A 107 4.97 -11.48 -12.64
CA LEU A 107 4.75 -11.97 -14.01
C LEU A 107 3.61 -12.99 -14.08
N HIS A 108 3.56 -13.94 -13.15
CA HIS A 108 2.51 -14.93 -13.02
C HIS A 108 1.84 -14.86 -11.66
N ALA A 109 0.55 -15.19 -11.62
CA ALA A 109 -0.27 -15.10 -10.41
C ALA A 109 0.08 -16.18 -9.37
N GLY A 110 -0.35 -15.94 -8.13
CA GLY A 110 -0.21 -16.87 -7.03
C GLY A 110 1.17 -16.82 -6.38
N ASN A 111 1.53 -17.91 -5.71
CA ASN A 111 2.82 -18.10 -5.08
C ASN A 111 3.27 -19.56 -5.19
N GLN A 112 4.53 -19.79 -4.82
CA GLN A 112 5.16 -21.10 -4.73
C GLN A 112 5.99 -21.20 -3.45
N LYS A 113 6.31 -22.43 -3.03
CA LYS A 113 7.24 -22.65 -1.92
C LYS A 113 8.67 -22.63 -2.43
N ILE A 114 9.60 -22.11 -1.63
CA ILE A 114 11.03 -22.22 -1.92
C ILE A 114 11.41 -23.71 -1.94
N SER A 115 11.93 -24.18 -3.06
CA SER A 115 12.57 -25.50 -3.17
C SER A 115 14.06 -25.39 -2.85
N SER A 116 14.64 -26.48 -2.33
CA SER A 116 16.09 -26.63 -2.19
C SER A 116 16.79 -26.78 -3.55
N ASN A 117 16.03 -27.14 -4.59
CA ASN A 117 16.49 -27.20 -5.95
C ASN A 117 15.97 -25.98 -6.73
N PRO A 118 16.84 -25.00 -7.08
CA PRO A 118 16.42 -23.81 -7.81
C PRO A 118 15.76 -24.09 -9.16
N ASP A 119 16.10 -25.20 -9.81
CA ASP A 119 15.55 -25.57 -11.11
C ASP A 119 14.05 -25.97 -11.06
N GLU A 120 13.52 -26.23 -9.86
CA GLU A 120 12.10 -26.51 -9.64
C GLU A 120 11.26 -25.24 -9.45
N LEU A 121 11.90 -24.08 -9.29
CA LEU A 121 11.20 -22.81 -9.12
C LEU A 121 10.58 -22.38 -10.45
N GLN A 122 9.28 -22.12 -10.42
CA GLN A 122 8.58 -21.53 -11.55
C GLN A 122 9.07 -20.09 -11.72
N TYR A 123 9.64 -19.80 -12.89
CA TYR A 123 10.04 -18.45 -13.24
C TYR A 123 8.83 -17.51 -13.10
N GLY A 124 9.02 -16.32 -12.53
CA GLY A 124 7.97 -15.31 -12.51
C GLY A 124 6.82 -15.56 -11.52
N VAL A 125 6.95 -16.50 -10.58
CA VAL A 125 5.96 -16.75 -9.51
C VAL A 125 6.54 -16.40 -8.15
N SER A 126 5.82 -15.65 -7.33
CA SER A 126 6.26 -15.21 -5.99
C SER A 126 6.60 -16.39 -5.07
N VAL A 127 7.67 -16.28 -4.28
CA VAL A 127 8.04 -17.29 -3.25
C VAL A 127 7.51 -16.94 -1.85
N THR A 128 6.78 -15.83 -1.72
CA THR A 128 6.23 -15.34 -0.46
C THR A 128 4.70 -15.30 -0.53
N ASP A 129 4.10 -14.11 -0.47
CA ASP A 129 2.67 -13.92 -0.60
C ASP A 129 2.24 -14.04 -2.07
N GLY A 130 1.00 -14.43 -2.28
CA GLY A 130 0.44 -14.58 -3.62
C GLY A 130 0.29 -13.24 -4.32
N CYS A 131 0.64 -13.18 -5.60
CA CYS A 131 0.51 -11.98 -6.40
C CYS A 131 -0.61 -12.09 -7.45
N VAL A 132 -1.07 -10.96 -7.95
CA VAL A 132 -1.79 -10.92 -9.25
C VAL A 132 -0.80 -11.09 -10.41
N SER A 133 -1.27 -11.56 -11.56
CA SER A 133 -0.42 -11.69 -12.76
C SER A 133 -0.13 -10.34 -13.41
N TRP A 134 0.77 -10.34 -14.40
CA TRP A 134 1.06 -9.17 -15.21
C TRP A 134 -0.19 -8.65 -15.94
N GLU A 135 -0.97 -9.53 -16.56
CA GLU A 135 -2.19 -9.17 -17.29
C GLU A 135 -3.20 -8.49 -16.37
N THR A 136 -3.40 -9.05 -15.18
CA THR A 136 -4.29 -8.46 -14.17
C THR A 136 -3.77 -7.09 -13.71
N THR A 137 -2.45 -6.95 -13.57
CA THR A 137 -1.81 -5.68 -13.18
C THR A 137 -2.02 -4.61 -14.24
N GLU A 138 -1.80 -4.96 -15.51
CA GLU A 138 -2.05 -4.07 -16.65
C GLU A 138 -3.51 -3.61 -16.68
N ASP A 139 -4.46 -4.55 -16.55
CA ASP A 139 -5.89 -4.25 -16.54
C ASP A 139 -6.28 -3.33 -15.39
N MET A 140 -5.82 -3.63 -14.17
CA MET A 140 -6.05 -2.80 -12.97
C MET A 140 -5.59 -1.35 -13.18
N LEU A 141 -4.35 -1.16 -13.65
CA LEU A 141 -3.76 0.17 -13.83
C LEU A 141 -4.43 0.94 -14.97
N ARG A 142 -4.72 0.29 -16.10
CA ARG A 142 -5.39 0.94 -17.24
C ARG A 142 -6.81 1.36 -16.91
N LYS A 143 -7.57 0.50 -16.22
CA LYS A 143 -8.93 0.81 -15.77
C LYS A 143 -8.93 1.97 -14.79
N ALA A 144 -8.07 1.93 -13.77
CA ALA A 144 -7.94 3.03 -12.81
C ALA A 144 -7.57 4.36 -13.49
N HIS A 145 -6.64 4.33 -14.45
CA HIS A 145 -6.28 5.51 -15.24
C HIS A 145 -7.46 6.08 -16.02
N GLN A 146 -8.21 5.23 -16.74
CA GLN A 146 -9.38 5.66 -17.53
C GLN A 146 -10.46 6.31 -16.63
N GLU A 147 -10.71 5.71 -15.48
CA GLU A 147 -11.70 6.18 -14.51
C GLU A 147 -11.32 7.52 -13.88
N LEU A 148 -10.06 7.68 -13.46
CA LEU A 148 -9.56 8.92 -12.84
C LEU A 148 -9.37 10.06 -13.85
N LEU A 149 -8.98 9.77 -15.09
CA LEU A 149 -8.88 10.79 -16.15
C LEU A 149 -10.24 11.45 -16.42
N THR A 150 -11.29 10.63 -16.47
CA THR A 150 -12.65 11.13 -16.68
C THR A 150 -13.07 12.06 -15.55
N TYR A 151 -12.75 11.70 -14.30
CA TYR A 151 -13.01 12.53 -13.14
C TYR A 151 -12.31 13.90 -13.22
N HIS A 152 -11.00 13.93 -13.47
CA HIS A 152 -10.24 15.18 -13.51
C HIS A 152 -10.69 16.15 -14.61
N ARG A 153 -11.11 15.64 -15.77
CA ARG A 153 -11.63 16.49 -16.87
C ARG A 153 -12.93 17.21 -16.53
N HIS A 154 -13.66 16.77 -15.49
CA HIS A 154 -14.95 17.34 -15.11
C HIS A 154 -14.89 18.17 -13.82
N HIS A 155 -13.79 18.12 -13.06
CA HIS A 155 -13.69 18.70 -11.72
C HIS A 155 -12.44 19.58 -11.49
N VAL A 156 -11.62 19.77 -12.53
CA VAL A 156 -10.51 20.75 -12.59
C VAL A 156 -10.71 21.60 -13.83
#